data_AF-A0A7S1VH82-F1
#
_entry.id   AF-A0A7S1VH82-F1
#
_cell.length_a   1.000
_cell.length_b   1.000
_cell.length_c   1.000
_cell.angle_alpha   90.00
_cell.angle_beta   90.00
_cell.angle_gamma   90.00
#
_symmetry.space_group_name_H-M   'P 1'
#
loop_
_entity.id
_entity.type
_entity.pdbx_description
1 polymer ?
#
loop_
_entity_poly.entity_id
_entity_poly.type
_entity_poly.pdbx_seq_one_letter_code
_entity_poly.pdbx_strand_id
1 'polypeptide(L)'
;CVSTSKGRSASGITSIIQSLPTVEFMSSLVAKADGDRLLRQALDARHALAWHLLSWIVASNRAHLTLLPPDRRAPCIDTPYQFLMNSSPPEQERRFQELKAKHGTFFAWHGSSFFNWHAITRVGLKNYSGTNLQSCGAAFGPGIYMSYEGSTSMGYAGGAALWQGRMLGSSSS
;
A
#
# COMPACT_ATOMS: atom_id res chain seq x y z
N CYS A 1 -38.20 0.02 2.34
CA CYS A 1 -37.26 0.40 1.25
C CYS A 1 -35.96 -0.36 1.47
N VAL A 2 -35.51 -1.10 0.46
CA VAL A 2 -34.59 -2.24 0.58
C VAL A 2 -33.21 -1.84 1.11
N SER A 3 -32.93 -2.26 2.35
CA SER A 3 -31.58 -2.43 2.88
C SER A 3 -30.90 -3.54 2.09
N THR A 4 -29.93 -3.17 1.25
CA THR A 4 -28.95 -4.12 0.72
C THR A 4 -27.56 -3.63 1.10
N SER A 5 -27.19 -3.83 2.36
CA SER A 5 -25.79 -4.05 2.68
C SER A 5 -25.41 -5.42 2.10
N LYS A 6 -25.08 -5.47 0.80
CA LYS A 6 -24.32 -6.59 0.25
C LYS A 6 -23.01 -6.64 1.03
N GLY A 7 -22.97 -7.46 2.07
CA GLY A 7 -21.75 -7.79 2.79
C GLY A 7 -20.70 -8.17 1.76
N ARG A 8 -19.61 -7.41 1.69
CA ARG A 8 -18.49 -7.75 0.83
C ARG A 8 -17.94 -9.07 1.35
N SER A 9 -18.17 -10.15 0.61
CA SER A 9 -17.69 -11.47 1.01
C SER A 9 -16.17 -11.51 0.87
N ALA A 10 -15.48 -11.41 2.01
CA ALA A 10 -14.02 -11.45 2.05
C ALA A 10 -13.47 -12.77 1.48
N SER A 11 -14.20 -13.89 1.64
CA SER A 11 -13.80 -15.20 1.12
C SER A 11 -13.74 -15.22 -0.42
N GLY A 12 -14.64 -14.51 -1.09
CA GLY A 12 -14.65 -14.40 -2.56
C GLY A 12 -13.40 -13.69 -3.08
N ILE A 13 -13.02 -12.57 -2.46
CA ILE A 13 -11.82 -11.81 -2.86
C ILE A 13 -10.55 -12.63 -2.59
N THR A 14 -10.47 -13.31 -1.45
CA THR A 14 -9.33 -14.16 -1.11
C THR A 14 -9.10 -15.26 -2.15
N SER A 15 -10.16 -15.95 -2.58
CA SER A 15 -10.08 -16.96 -3.64
C SER A 15 -9.49 -16.41 -4.93
N ILE A 16 -9.92 -15.21 -5.35
CA ILE A 16 -9.39 -14.56 -6.56
C ILE A 16 -7.89 -14.25 -6.38
N ILE A 17 -7.49 -13.65 -5.26
CA ILE A 17 -6.08 -13.30 -4.99
C ILE A 17 -5.19 -14.55 -4.97
N GLN A 18 -5.67 -15.64 -4.37
CA GLN A 18 -4.95 -16.92 -4.33
C GLN A 18 -4.82 -17.57 -5.71
N SER A 19 -5.76 -17.30 -6.62
CA SER A 19 -5.68 -17.77 -8.01
C SER A 19 -4.69 -16.99 -8.88
N LEU A 20 -4.30 -15.77 -8.49
CA LEU A 20 -3.41 -14.93 -9.30
C LEU A 20 -2.03 -15.58 -9.45
N PRO A 21 -1.45 -15.60 -10.66
CA PRO A 21 -0.08 -16.06 -10.87
C PRO A 21 0.92 -15.08 -10.26
N THR A 22 2.19 -15.49 -10.18
CA THR A 22 3.25 -14.62 -9.67
C THR A 22 3.45 -13.38 -10.54
N VAL A 23 3.97 -12.31 -9.95
CA VAL A 23 4.32 -11.09 -10.68
C VAL A 23 5.36 -11.39 -11.76
N GLU A 24 6.34 -12.24 -11.50
CA GLU A 24 7.33 -12.66 -12.51
C GLU A 24 6.66 -13.28 -13.74
N PHE A 25 5.68 -14.17 -13.52
CA PHE A 25 4.93 -14.77 -14.62
C PHE A 25 4.14 -13.71 -15.40
N MET A 26 3.43 -12.82 -14.70
CA MET A 26 2.66 -11.75 -15.35
C MET A 26 3.57 -10.81 -16.15
N SER A 27 4.71 -10.38 -15.58
CA SER A 27 5.69 -9.55 -16.24
C SER A 27 6.28 -10.22 -17.49
N SER A 28 6.51 -11.54 -17.45
CA SER A 28 6.99 -12.29 -18.62
C SER A 28 5.99 -12.32 -19.78
N LEU A 29 4.68 -12.21 -19.50
CA LEU A 29 3.66 -12.12 -20.53
C LEU A 29 3.59 -10.71 -21.13
N VAL A 30 3.58 -9.68 -20.28
CA VAL A 30 3.48 -8.28 -20.70
C VAL A 30 4.69 -7.85 -21.55
N ALA A 31 5.86 -8.44 -21.34
CA ALA A 31 7.06 -8.16 -22.15
C ALA A 31 6.97 -8.64 -23.62
N LYS A 32 5.95 -9.41 -24.00
CA LYS A 32 5.73 -9.90 -25.37
C LYS A 32 4.93 -8.89 -26.19
N ALA A 33 5.01 -8.96 -27.52
CA ALA A 33 4.31 -8.04 -28.43
C ALA A 33 2.78 -7.95 -28.20
N ASP A 34 2.13 -9.06 -27.86
CA ASP A 34 0.70 -9.17 -27.53
C ASP A 34 0.42 -9.22 -26.01
N GLY A 35 1.30 -8.62 -25.20
CA GLY A 35 1.40 -8.88 -23.77
C GLY A 35 0.10 -8.70 -22.97
N ASP A 36 -0.64 -7.62 -23.21
CA ASP A 36 -1.91 -7.35 -22.52
C ASP A 36 -2.98 -8.42 -22.82
N ARG A 37 -3.08 -8.83 -24.09
CA ARG A 37 -4.01 -9.88 -24.51
C ARG A 37 -3.65 -11.21 -23.87
N LEU A 38 -2.36 -11.55 -23.87
CA LEU A 38 -1.85 -12.79 -23.27
C LEU A 38 -2.05 -12.82 -21.76
N LEU A 39 -1.79 -11.71 -21.06
CA LEU A 39 -2.01 -11.58 -19.63
C LEU A 39 -3.49 -11.77 -19.30
N ARG A 40 -4.39 -11.09 -20.02
CA ARG A 40 -5.83 -11.23 -19.81
C ARG A 40 -6.30 -12.67 -20.01
N GLN A 41 -5.92 -13.32 -21.11
CA GLN A 41 -6.25 -14.72 -21.37
C GLN A 41 -5.76 -15.66 -20.24
N ALA A 42 -4.54 -15.45 -19.75
CA ALA A 42 -3.96 -16.25 -18.68
C ALA A 42 -4.66 -16.05 -17.32
N LEU A 43 -5.22 -14.86 -17.07
CA LEU A 43 -5.96 -14.55 -15.86
C LEU A 43 -7.41 -15.05 -15.93
N ASP A 44 -8.09 -14.82 -17.06
CA ASP A 44 -9.47 -15.28 -17.29
C ASP A 44 -9.56 -16.82 -17.21
N ALA A 45 -8.51 -17.53 -17.65
CA ALA A 45 -8.40 -18.99 -17.51
C ALA A 45 -8.27 -19.49 -16.07
N ARG A 46 -7.87 -18.64 -15.12
CA ARG A 46 -7.69 -18.99 -13.70
C ARG A 46 -8.90 -18.64 -12.86
N HIS A 47 -9.49 -17.48 -13.09
CA HIS A 47 -10.71 -17.05 -12.42
C HIS A 47 -11.42 -15.96 -13.23
N ALA A 48 -12.75 -16.03 -13.35
CA ALA A 48 -13.56 -15.10 -14.15
C ALA A 48 -13.43 -13.62 -13.75
N LEU A 49 -12.94 -13.34 -12.54
CA LEU A 49 -12.73 -12.00 -11.99
C LEU A 49 -11.25 -11.64 -11.76
N ALA A 50 -10.30 -12.51 -12.11
CA ALA A 50 -8.88 -12.26 -11.87
C ALA A 50 -8.37 -11.03 -12.63
N TRP A 51 -8.70 -10.91 -13.92
CA TRP A 51 -8.36 -9.74 -14.73
C TRP A 51 -8.94 -8.46 -14.12
N HIS A 52 -10.24 -8.44 -13.84
CA HIS A 52 -10.93 -7.28 -13.29
C HIS A 52 -10.35 -6.84 -11.93
N LEU A 53 -10.04 -7.80 -11.06
CA LEU A 53 -9.43 -7.50 -9.76
C LEU A 53 -8.02 -6.92 -9.92
N LEU A 54 -7.17 -7.53 -10.76
CA LEU A 54 -5.82 -7.03 -11.01
C LEU A 54 -5.85 -5.63 -11.63
N SER A 55 -6.66 -5.42 -12.67
CA SER A 55 -6.83 -4.11 -13.30
C SER A 55 -7.30 -3.07 -12.29
N TRP A 56 -8.24 -3.42 -11.40
CA TRP A 56 -8.67 -2.52 -10.34
C TRP A 56 -7.54 -2.21 -9.36
N ILE A 57 -6.78 -3.20 -8.89
CA ILE A 57 -5.66 -2.99 -7.94
C ILE A 57 -4.67 -1.97 -8.50
N VAL A 58 -4.26 -2.15 -9.76
CA VAL A 58 -3.27 -1.30 -10.44
C VAL A 58 -3.85 0.07 -10.76
N ALA A 59 -5.00 0.13 -11.44
CA ALA A 59 -5.55 1.39 -11.96
C ALA A 59 -6.09 2.31 -10.85
N SER A 60 -6.53 1.76 -9.73
CA SER A 60 -7.03 2.56 -8.62
C SER A 60 -5.91 3.13 -7.74
N ASN A 61 -4.68 2.62 -7.85
CA ASN A 61 -3.56 3.10 -7.05
C ASN A 61 -2.93 4.31 -7.73
N ARG A 62 -3.17 5.50 -7.16
CA ARG A 62 -2.59 6.76 -7.65
C ARG A 62 -1.21 7.05 -7.05
N ALA A 63 -0.76 6.24 -6.09
CA ALA A 63 0.57 6.39 -5.52
C ALA A 63 1.63 5.98 -6.55
N HIS A 64 2.52 6.90 -6.87
CA HIS A 64 3.74 6.60 -7.58
C HIS A 64 4.78 6.10 -6.56
N LEU A 65 5.20 4.85 -6.74
CA LEU A 65 6.23 4.20 -5.91
C LEU A 65 7.50 4.04 -6.73
N THR A 66 8.59 4.66 -6.27
CA THR A 66 9.91 4.57 -6.92
C THR A 66 10.88 3.90 -5.98
N LEU A 67 11.55 2.83 -6.42
CA LEU A 67 12.59 2.17 -5.64
C LEU A 67 13.74 3.14 -5.36
N LEU A 68 14.18 3.24 -4.11
CA LEU A 68 15.27 4.11 -3.71
C LEU A 68 16.63 3.49 -4.07
N PRO A 69 17.53 4.29 -4.67
CA PRO A 69 18.91 3.88 -4.87
C PRO A 69 19.63 3.74 -3.50
N PRO A 70 20.69 2.91 -3.40
CA PRO A 70 21.31 2.57 -2.11
C PRO A 70 21.75 3.76 -1.25
N ASP A 71 22.20 4.85 -1.88
CA ASP A 71 22.66 6.09 -1.24
C ASP A 71 21.54 6.93 -0.61
N ARG A 72 20.29 6.67 -0.99
CA ARG A 72 19.09 7.36 -0.46
C ARG A 72 18.27 6.53 0.51
N ARG A 73 18.72 5.31 0.83
CA ARG A 73 18.04 4.42 1.76
C ARG A 73 18.29 4.86 3.19
N ALA A 74 17.29 4.72 4.04
CA ALA A 74 17.44 4.88 5.47
C ALA A 74 18.21 3.67 6.04
N PRO A 75 19.42 3.85 6.62
CA PRO A 75 20.23 2.74 7.09
C PRO A 75 19.62 1.98 8.27
N CYS A 76 18.71 2.62 9.01
CA CYS A 76 18.01 2.02 10.15
C CYS A 76 16.88 1.05 9.75
N ILE A 77 16.58 0.92 8.45
CA ILE A 77 15.61 -0.05 7.94
C ILE A 77 16.37 -1.13 7.18
N ASP A 78 16.44 -2.31 7.78
CA ASP A 78 17.14 -3.47 7.24
C ASP A 78 16.33 -4.15 6.13
N THR A 79 16.28 -3.50 4.97
CA THR A 79 15.69 -4.04 3.75
C THR A 79 16.31 -3.39 2.51
N PRO A 80 16.57 -4.17 1.44
CA PRO A 80 16.99 -3.59 0.16
C PRO A 80 15.82 -2.91 -0.58
N TYR A 81 14.57 -3.10 -0.13
CA TYR A 81 13.36 -2.63 -0.80
C TYR A 81 12.74 -1.42 -0.08
N GLN A 82 13.33 -0.24 -0.29
CA GLN A 82 12.78 1.03 0.21
C GLN A 82 12.27 1.86 -0.95
N PHE A 83 11.09 2.47 -0.80
CA PHE A 83 10.42 3.20 -1.89
C PHE A 83 10.12 4.64 -1.49
N LEU A 84 10.33 5.57 -2.41
CA LEU A 84 9.72 6.90 -2.34
C LEU A 84 8.29 6.80 -2.84
N MET A 85 7.35 7.29 -2.05
CA MET A 85 5.94 7.36 -2.41
C MET A 85 5.53 8.80 -2.67
N ASN A 86 4.92 9.07 -3.83
CA ASN A 86 4.24 10.32 -4.11
C ASN A 86 2.79 10.05 -4.52
N SER A 87 1.83 10.64 -3.82
CA SER A 87 0.40 10.43 -4.08
C SER A 87 -0.43 11.71 -4.03
N SER A 88 0.22 12.87 -3.85
CA SER A 88 -0.49 14.13 -3.59
C SER A 88 -0.94 14.80 -4.89
N PRO A 89 -2.23 15.16 -5.03
CA PRO A 89 -2.68 16.01 -6.13
C PRO A 89 -1.96 17.37 -6.11
N PRO A 90 -1.80 18.05 -7.27
CA PRO A 90 -1.12 19.33 -7.36
C PRO A 90 -1.64 20.40 -6.39
N GLU A 91 -2.95 20.39 -6.11
CA GLU A 91 -3.58 21.31 -5.15
C GLU A 91 -3.10 21.10 -3.72
N GLN A 92 -3.01 19.83 -3.26
CA GLN A 92 -2.52 19.51 -1.91
C GLN A 92 -1.04 19.86 -1.78
N GLU A 93 -0.24 19.59 -2.81
CA GLU A 93 1.17 19.94 -2.84
C GLU A 93 1.36 21.46 -2.77
N ARG A 94 0.60 22.24 -3.55
CA ARG A 94 0.63 23.71 -3.49
C ARG A 94 0.34 24.22 -2.09
N ARG A 95 -0.72 23.70 -1.45
CA ARG A 95 -1.08 24.06 -0.07
C ARG A 95 0.01 23.68 0.92
N PHE A 96 0.65 22.53 0.73
CA PHE A 96 1.79 22.11 1.56
C PHE A 96 2.96 23.08 1.44
N GLN A 97 3.32 23.50 0.22
CA GLN A 97 4.42 24.46 0.00
C GLN A 97 4.13 25.83 0.63
N GLU A 98 2.89 26.34 0.53
CA GLU A 98 2.46 27.58 1.19
C GLU A 98 2.62 27.50 2.72
N LEU A 99 2.17 26.40 3.34
CA LEU A 99 2.30 26.19 4.78
C LEU A 99 3.74 25.96 5.22
N LYS A 100 4.52 25.22 4.42
CA LYS A 100 5.95 24.96 4.65
C LYS A 100 6.74 26.27 4.69
N ALA A 101 6.46 27.22 3.78
CA ALA A 101 7.13 28.51 3.79
C ALA A 101 6.87 29.31 5.09
N LYS A 102 5.68 29.13 5.68
CA LYS A 102 5.27 29.84 6.90
C LYS A 102 5.71 29.15 8.20
N HIS A 103 5.72 27.82 8.22
CA HIS A 103 5.86 27.03 9.45
C HIS A 103 7.11 26.13 9.48
N GLY A 104 7.80 26.00 8.35
CA GLY A 104 8.85 25.00 8.18
C GLY A 104 8.28 23.58 8.06
N THR A 105 9.19 22.61 7.92
CA THR A 105 8.88 21.18 7.83
C THR A 105 10.03 20.37 8.43
N PHE A 106 9.71 19.19 8.93
CA PHE A 106 10.69 18.20 9.38
C PHE A 106 10.27 16.81 8.89
N PHE A 107 11.21 15.87 8.89
CA PHE A 107 10.94 14.47 8.61
C PHE A 107 10.63 13.72 9.90
N ALA A 108 9.68 12.79 9.83
CA ALA A 108 9.31 11.94 10.94
C ALA A 108 8.90 10.56 10.45
N TRP A 109 8.99 9.58 11.34
CA TRP A 109 8.61 8.20 11.13
C TRP A 109 7.16 7.97 11.54
N HIS A 110 6.46 7.17 10.76
CA HIS A 110 5.13 6.66 11.10
C HIS A 110 5.11 5.15 10.86
N GLY A 111 4.78 4.40 11.90
CA GLY A 111 4.57 2.96 11.81
C GLY A 111 3.08 2.64 11.80
N SER A 112 2.68 1.69 10.97
CA SER A 112 1.31 1.19 10.94
C SER A 112 1.29 -0.27 10.54
N SER A 113 0.35 -1.03 11.11
CA SER A 113 0.08 -2.41 10.72
C SER A 113 -0.01 -2.56 9.20
N PHE A 114 0.58 -3.62 8.66
CA PHE A 114 0.57 -3.93 7.22
C PHE A 114 -0.82 -3.75 6.56
N PHE A 115 -1.89 -4.18 7.23
CA PHE A 115 -3.25 -4.12 6.69
C PHE A 115 -3.79 -2.70 6.47
N ASN A 116 -3.20 -1.69 7.13
CA ASN A 116 -3.58 -0.29 6.95
C ASN A 116 -2.98 0.32 5.68
N TRP A 117 -1.88 -0.23 5.15
CA TRP A 117 -1.13 0.39 4.05
C TRP A 117 -1.91 0.44 2.73
N HIS A 118 -2.83 -0.49 2.49
CA HIS A 118 -3.72 -0.39 1.32
C HIS A 118 -4.57 0.90 1.37
N ALA A 119 -5.01 1.33 2.56
CA ALA A 119 -5.75 2.58 2.70
C ALA A 119 -4.81 3.79 2.70
N ILE A 120 -3.72 3.75 3.49
CA ILE A 120 -2.75 4.85 3.62
C ILE A 120 -2.18 5.25 2.26
N THR A 121 -1.81 4.28 1.42
CA THR A 121 -1.27 4.54 0.07
C THR A 121 -2.26 5.25 -0.85
N ARG A 122 -3.57 5.13 -0.61
CA ARG A 122 -4.62 5.66 -1.49
C ARG A 122 -5.23 6.96 -1.00
N VAL A 123 -5.37 7.12 0.32
CA VAL A 123 -6.08 8.26 0.93
C VAL A 123 -5.25 9.03 1.94
N GLY A 124 -3.97 8.68 2.11
CA GLY A 124 -3.08 9.28 3.10
C GLY A 124 -3.37 8.83 4.53
N LEU A 125 -2.58 9.38 5.46
CA LEU A 125 -2.79 9.21 6.88
C LEU A 125 -4.04 9.98 7.32
N LYS A 126 -4.87 9.33 8.14
CA LYS A 126 -6.10 9.92 8.69
C LYS A 126 -6.16 9.67 10.18
N ASN A 127 -6.72 10.64 10.90
CA ASN A 127 -7.03 10.49 12.32
C ASN A 127 -8.27 9.60 12.47
N TYR A 128 -8.09 8.42 13.07
CA TYR A 128 -9.16 7.47 13.38
C TYR A 128 -9.41 7.31 14.88
N SER A 129 -8.82 8.17 15.73
CA SER A 129 -9.03 8.12 17.18
C SER A 129 -10.52 8.23 17.53
N GLY A 130 -10.98 7.41 18.47
CA GLY A 130 -12.37 7.33 18.91
C GLY A 130 -13.31 6.59 17.95
N THR A 131 -12.80 5.98 16.88
CA THR A 131 -13.61 5.21 15.91
C THR A 131 -13.38 3.72 16.03
N ASN A 132 -14.27 2.91 15.45
CA ASN A 132 -14.10 1.46 15.33
C ASN A 132 -12.88 1.04 14.48
N LEU A 133 -12.21 1.99 13.80
CA LEU A 133 -11.00 1.77 12.99
C LEU A 133 -9.72 2.15 13.75
N GLN A 134 -9.81 2.55 15.01
CA GLN A 134 -8.65 2.86 15.84
C GLN A 134 -7.84 1.58 16.10
N SER A 135 -6.64 1.49 15.52
CA SER A 135 -5.75 0.32 15.66
C SER A 135 -4.80 0.39 16.86
N CYS A 136 -4.55 1.59 17.39
CA CYS A 136 -3.71 1.84 18.56
C CYS A 136 -4.39 2.87 19.48
N GLY A 137 -4.06 2.86 20.77
CA GLY A 137 -4.55 3.84 21.75
C GLY A 137 -4.25 5.30 21.35
N ALA A 138 -4.96 6.25 21.95
CA ALA A 138 -4.78 7.69 21.76
C ALA A 138 -4.26 8.36 23.04
N ALA A 139 -3.11 7.90 23.53
CA ALA A 139 -2.58 8.26 24.86
C ALA A 139 -2.33 9.76 25.05
N PHE A 140 -1.97 10.48 23.98
CA PHE A 140 -1.76 11.94 23.96
C PHE A 140 -2.91 12.69 23.28
N GLY A 141 -4.09 12.08 23.23
CA GLY A 141 -5.29 12.63 22.60
C GLY A 141 -5.44 12.25 21.11
N PRO A 142 -6.55 12.67 20.48
CA PRO A 142 -6.85 12.32 19.09
C PRO A 142 -5.83 12.88 18.10
N GLY A 143 -5.24 12.04 17.24
CA GLY A 143 -4.25 12.53 16.27
C GLY A 143 -3.56 11.46 15.43
N ILE A 144 -2.69 11.94 14.52
CA ILE A 144 -1.73 11.10 13.78
C ILE A 144 -0.40 11.15 14.53
N TYR A 145 0.08 9.99 14.94
CA TYR A 145 1.27 9.85 15.79
C TYR A 145 2.50 9.60 14.91
N MET A 146 3.59 10.29 15.21
CA MET A 146 4.87 10.19 14.51
C MET A 146 6.02 10.20 15.52
N SER A 147 7.18 9.66 15.15
CA SER A 147 8.40 9.67 15.97
C SER A 147 9.59 10.24 15.20
N TYR A 148 10.54 10.86 15.89
CA TYR A 148 11.86 11.16 15.31
C TYR A 148 12.72 9.90 15.17
N GLU A 149 12.42 8.87 15.97
CA GLU A 149 13.16 7.61 16.00
C GLU A 149 12.41 6.52 15.22
N GLY A 150 13.07 5.96 14.20
CA GLY A 150 12.51 4.89 13.38
C GLY A 150 12.23 3.62 14.19
N SER A 151 13.05 3.32 15.20
CA SER A 151 12.88 2.19 16.12
C SER A 151 11.54 2.25 16.88
N THR A 152 11.15 3.42 17.37
CA THR A 152 9.84 3.62 18.02
C THR A 152 8.70 3.31 17.05
N SER A 153 8.76 3.87 15.83
CA SER A 153 7.73 3.65 14.82
C SER A 153 7.69 2.20 14.33
N MET A 154 8.83 1.52 14.28
CA MET A 154 8.92 0.11 13.86
C MET A 154 8.08 -0.81 14.75
N GLY A 155 7.98 -0.51 16.05
CA GLY A 155 7.10 -1.23 16.98
C GLY A 155 5.61 -1.21 16.59
N TYR A 156 5.16 -0.23 15.79
CA TYR A 156 3.80 -0.11 15.29
C TYR A 156 3.58 -0.69 13.88
N ALA A 157 4.65 -1.08 13.17
CA ALA A 157 4.56 -1.54 11.78
C ALA A 157 3.92 -2.93 11.67
N GLY A 158 4.12 -3.80 12.66
CA GLY A 158 3.57 -5.16 12.73
C GLY A 158 4.03 -6.09 11.59
N GLY A 159 3.99 -7.40 11.84
CA GLY A 159 4.22 -8.41 10.79
C GLY A 159 2.92 -8.74 10.02
N ALA A 160 3.04 -9.25 8.80
CA ALA A 160 1.90 -9.80 8.08
C ALA A 160 2.30 -10.93 7.13
N ALA A 161 1.35 -11.86 6.94
CA ALA A 161 1.42 -12.83 5.86
C ALA A 161 1.18 -12.11 4.53
N LEU A 162 2.20 -12.10 3.67
CA LEU A 162 2.15 -11.45 2.36
C LEU A 162 1.59 -12.41 1.30
N TRP A 163 1.06 -11.86 0.22
CA TRP A 163 0.63 -12.65 -0.94
C TRP A 163 1.83 -13.41 -1.54
N GLN A 164 1.64 -14.70 -1.86
CA GLN A 164 2.72 -15.58 -2.30
C GLN A 164 3.26 -15.24 -3.69
N GLY A 165 2.46 -14.63 -4.57
CA GLY A 165 2.88 -14.27 -5.91
C GLY A 165 3.71 -12.98 -6.03
N ARG A 166 4.23 -12.45 -4.91
CA ARG A 166 5.02 -11.20 -4.87
C ARG A 166 6.47 -11.41 -5.33
N MET A 167 7.11 -10.36 -5.85
CA MET A 167 8.57 -10.35 -6.10
C MET A 167 9.41 -9.95 -4.89
N LEU A 168 8.81 -9.26 -3.91
CA LEU A 168 9.52 -8.80 -2.72
C LEU A 168 9.67 -9.97 -1.76
N GLY A 169 10.91 -10.34 -1.44
CA GLY A 169 11.25 -11.56 -0.71
C GLY A 169 10.45 -11.78 0.58
N SER A 170 10.33 -13.04 1.01
CA SER A 170 10.21 -13.32 2.44
C SER A 170 11.50 -12.86 3.09
N SER A 171 11.45 -11.85 3.95
CA SER A 171 12.59 -11.60 4.84
C SER A 171 12.93 -12.92 5.53
N SER A 172 14.13 -13.43 5.26
CA SER A 172 14.77 -14.40 6.12
C SER A 172 14.91 -13.69 7.46
N SER A 173 14.16 -14.15 8.45
CA SER A 173 14.40 -13.80 9.85
C SER A 173 15.83 -14.14 10.24
#